data_AF-A0AAV5SIK9-F1
#
_entry.id   AF-A0AAV5SIK9-F1
#
_cell.length_a   1.000
_cell.length_b   1.000
_cell.length_c   1.000
_cell.angle_alpha   90.00
_cell.angle_beta   90.00
_cell.angle_gamma   90.00
#
_symmetry.space_group_name_H-M   'P 1'
#
loop_
_entity.id
_entity.type
_entity.pdbx_description
1 polymer ?
#
loop_
_entity_poly.entity_id
_entity_poly.type
_entity_poly.pdbx_seq_one_letter_code
_entity_poly.pdbx_strand_id
1 'polypeptide(L)'
;SAEALKGEATSYPTDVFSLGCIFYYVLTEGSHPFDFNNDNIRNGKFSMEALGTDTQLSHLASHLIDLAISRSPYRRPSAYSVLLHP
;
A
#
# COMPACT_ATOMS: atom_id res chain seq x y z
N SER A 1 8.31 4.23 -0.33
CA SER A 1 7.69 4.47 -1.65
C SER A 1 8.77 4.52 -2.73
N ALA A 2 8.42 4.41 -4.01
CA ALA A 2 9.40 4.41 -5.10
C ALA A 2 10.11 5.77 -5.27
N GLU A 3 9.42 6.87 -5.00
CA GLU A 3 9.98 8.23 -5.02
C GLU A 3 11.01 8.47 -3.91
N ALA A 4 10.75 7.96 -2.69
CA ALA A 4 11.72 8.04 -1.59
C ALA A 4 13.02 7.30 -1.91
N LEU A 5 12.94 6.17 -2.62
CA LEU A 5 14.11 5.40 -3.08
C LEU A 5 14.90 6.11 -4.21
N LYS A 6 14.33 7.17 -4.80
CA LYS A 6 15.01 8.04 -5.77
C LYS A 6 15.57 9.31 -5.13
N GLY A 7 15.35 9.53 -3.83
CA GLY A 7 15.73 10.76 -3.15
C GLY A 7 14.85 11.96 -3.51
N GLU A 8 13.66 11.74 -4.08
CA GLU A 8 12.67 12.79 -4.31
C GLU A 8 12.03 13.20 -2.97
N ALA A 9 11.51 14.43 -2.89
CA ALA A 9 10.95 14.98 -1.66
C ALA A 9 9.87 14.06 -1.05
N THR A 10 10.03 13.72 0.22
CA THR A 10 9.02 13.00 1.00
C THR A 10 7.82 13.92 1.19
N SER A 11 6.74 13.59 0.50
CA SER A 11 5.50 14.36 0.52
C SER A 11 4.37 13.46 1.02
N TYR A 12 3.23 14.08 1.33
CA TYR A 12 2.02 13.42 1.79
C TYR A 12 1.70 12.06 1.12
N PRO A 13 1.81 11.89 -0.23
CA PRO A 13 1.62 10.58 -0.88
C PRO A 13 2.59 9.48 -0.44
N THR A 14 3.81 9.80 -0.03
CA THR A 14 4.78 8.82 0.51
C THR A 14 4.30 8.26 1.85
N ASP A 15 3.65 9.06 2.68
CA ASP A 15 3.08 8.60 3.95
C ASP A 15 1.91 7.64 3.72
N VAL A 16 1.07 7.92 2.72
CA VAL A 16 -0.04 7.02 2.31
C VAL A 16 0.48 5.67 1.84
N PHE A 17 1.58 5.66 1.08
CA PHE A 17 2.22 4.41 0.67
C PHE A 17 2.67 3.60 1.88
N SER A 18 3.32 4.24 2.85
CA SER A 18 3.75 3.59 4.08
C SER A 18 2.56 3.07 4.88
N LEU A 19 1.46 3.83 4.94
CA LEU A 19 0.22 3.41 5.58
C LEU A 19 -0.40 2.18 4.90
N GLY A 20 -0.40 2.11 3.58
CA GLY A 20 -0.84 0.93 2.83
C GLY A 20 -0.02 -0.32 3.17
N CYS A 21 1.31 -0.18 3.27
CA CYS A 21 2.17 -1.28 3.72
C CYS A 21 1.88 -1.71 5.17
N ILE A 22 1.62 -0.74 6.07
CA ILE A 22 1.29 -1.02 7.47
C ILE A 22 -0.06 -1.72 7.58
N PHE A 23 -1.08 -1.29 6.83
CA PHE A 23 -2.37 -1.96 6.78
C PHE A 23 -2.25 -3.41 6.34
N TYR A 24 -1.50 -3.66 5.26
CA TYR A 24 -1.22 -5.01 4.81
C TYR A 24 -0.54 -5.83 5.91
N TYR A 25 0.51 -5.29 6.53
CA TYR A 25 1.26 -5.97 7.59
C TYR A 25 0.38 -6.37 8.78
N VAL A 26 -0.47 -5.46 9.25
CA VAL A 26 -1.37 -5.74 10.37
C VAL A 26 -2.44 -6.77 10.00
N LEU A 27 -3.04 -6.67 8.81
CA LEU A 27 -4.13 -7.56 8.39
C LEU A 27 -3.64 -8.97 8.03
N THR A 28 -2.36 -9.12 7.69
CA THR A 28 -1.73 -10.39 7.31
C THR A 28 -0.83 -10.95 8.40
N GLU A 29 -0.91 -10.38 9.61
CA GLU A 29 -0.15 -10.80 10.80
C GLU A 29 1.36 -10.89 10.58
N GLY A 30 1.92 -9.99 9.77
CA GLY A 30 3.37 -9.84 9.63
C GLY A 30 3.92 -9.86 8.20
N SER A 31 3.10 -10.10 7.18
CA SER A 31 3.57 -10.08 5.78
C SER A 31 3.73 -8.65 5.26
N HIS A 32 4.54 -8.44 4.23
CA HIS A 32 4.69 -7.13 3.59
C HIS A 32 4.38 -7.26 2.10
N PRO A 33 3.62 -6.33 1.48
CA PRO A 33 3.15 -6.51 0.11
C PRO A 33 4.30 -6.60 -0.91
N PHE A 34 5.47 -6.06 -0.57
CA PHE A 34 6.69 -6.10 -1.40
C PHE A 34 7.80 -7.04 -0.89
N ASP A 35 7.50 -7.97 0.03
CA ASP A 35 8.48 -8.90 0.63
C ASP A 35 9.69 -8.21 1.27
N PHE A 36 9.50 -7.02 1.84
CA PHE A 36 10.57 -6.14 2.34
C PHE A 36 11.70 -5.86 1.32
N ASN A 37 11.43 -6.05 0.02
CA ASN A 37 12.42 -5.90 -1.04
C ASN A 37 12.23 -4.54 -1.75
N ASN A 38 13.26 -3.70 -1.68
CA ASN A 38 13.25 -2.37 -2.30
C ASN A 38 13.15 -2.42 -3.84
N ASP A 39 13.63 -3.49 -4.48
CA ASP A 39 13.50 -3.65 -5.94
C ASP A 39 12.06 -3.94 -6.34
N ASN A 40 11.30 -4.63 -5.50
CA ASN A 40 9.87 -4.85 -5.69
C ASN A 40 9.12 -3.51 -5.60
N ILE A 41 9.47 -2.64 -4.63
CA ILE A 41 8.92 -1.28 -4.52
C ILE A 41 9.24 -0.45 -5.78
N ARG A 42 10.50 -0.49 -6.25
CA ARG A 42 10.94 0.24 -7.46
C ARG A 42 10.20 -0.21 -8.72
N ASN A 43 9.98 -1.51 -8.85
CA ASN A 43 9.33 -2.11 -10.00
C ASN A 43 7.80 -2.11 -9.90
N GLY A 44 7.24 -1.82 -8.73
CA GLY A 44 5.80 -1.91 -8.48
C GLY A 44 5.29 -3.35 -8.45
N LYS A 45 6.14 -4.31 -8.04
CA LYS A 45 5.78 -5.72 -7.91
C LYS A 45 5.36 -6.00 -6.47
N PHE A 46 4.08 -6.28 -6.25
CA PHE A 46 3.57 -6.65 -4.93
C PHE A 46 2.64 -7.86 -5.02
N SER A 47 2.42 -8.52 -3.88
CA SER A 47 1.45 -9.61 -3.72
C SER A 47 0.36 -9.22 -2.72
N MET A 48 -0.87 -9.62 -3.00
CA MET A 48 -2.01 -9.51 -2.08
C MET A 48 -2.43 -10.87 -1.49
N GLU A 49 -1.68 -11.93 -1.78
CA GLU A 49 -2.07 -13.31 -1.48
C GLU A 49 -2.39 -13.55 0.00
N ALA A 50 -1.64 -12.91 0.91
CA ALA A 50 -1.81 -13.12 2.35
C ALA A 50 -3.08 -12.45 2.93
N LEU A 51 -3.76 -11.56 2.20
CA LEU A 51 -5.05 -10.98 2.63
C LEU A 51 -6.22 -11.96 2.48
N GLY A 52 -6.04 -13.04 1.73
CA GLY A 52 -7.11 -13.95 1.33
C GLY A 52 -8.14 -13.29 0.41
N THR A 53 -9.13 -14.07 -0.04
CA THR A 53 -10.18 -13.57 -0.97
C THR A 53 -11.59 -13.92 -0.54
N ASP A 54 -11.77 -14.51 0.64
CA ASP A 54 -13.04 -15.14 1.02
C ASP A 54 -14.00 -14.21 1.78
N THR A 55 -13.55 -13.00 2.14
CA THR A 55 -14.35 -12.07 2.94
C THR A 55 -14.52 -10.71 2.26
N GLN A 56 -15.65 -10.04 2.55
CA GLN A 56 -15.89 -8.65 2.14
C GLN A 56 -14.80 -7.72 2.67
N LEU A 57 -14.32 -7.98 3.90
CA LEU A 57 -13.22 -7.23 4.50
C LEU A 57 -11.92 -7.39 3.70
N SER A 58 -11.60 -8.61 3.24
CA SER A 58 -10.43 -8.88 2.40
C SER A 58 -10.50 -8.13 1.07
N HIS A 59 -11.68 -8.06 0.44
CA HIS A 59 -11.87 -7.32 -0.83
C HIS A 59 -11.69 -5.83 -0.62
N LEU A 60 -12.31 -5.29 0.43
CA LEU A 60 -12.23 -3.89 0.79
C LEU A 60 -10.79 -3.47 1.13
N ALA A 61 -10.13 -4.25 1.99
CA ALA A 61 -8.74 -4.03 2.36
C ALA A 61 -7.82 -4.10 1.14
N SER A 62 -7.99 -5.11 0.28
CA SER A 62 -7.21 -5.25 -0.95
C SER A 62 -7.35 -4.02 -1.85
N HIS A 63 -8.58 -3.52 -2.03
CA HIS A 63 -8.83 -2.33 -2.84
C HIS A 63 -8.17 -1.07 -2.25
N LEU A 64 -8.31 -0.84 -0.94
CA LEU A 64 -7.69 0.30 -0.27
C LEU A 64 -6.16 0.25 -0.34
N ILE A 65 -5.58 -0.92 -0.07
CA ILE A 65 -4.13 -1.13 -0.05
C ILE A 65 -3.58 -0.96 -1.47
N ASP A 66 -4.23 -1.51 -2.51
CA ASP A 66 -3.81 -1.35 -3.92
C ASP A 66 -3.70 0.12 -4.33
N LEU A 67 -4.72 0.92 -3.98
CA LEU A 67 -4.71 2.36 -4.20
C LEU A 67 -3.58 3.05 -3.41
N ALA A 68 -3.42 2.70 -2.13
CA ALA A 68 -2.45 3.32 -1.24
C ALA A 68 -1.00 3.01 -1.64
N ILE A 69 -0.69 1.78 -2.06
CA ILE A 69 0.66 1.36 -2.45
C ILE A 69 0.97 1.61 -3.94
N SER A 70 0.05 2.26 -4.66
CA SER A 70 0.22 2.53 -6.09
C SER A 70 1.56 3.20 -6.41
N ARG A 71 2.21 2.74 -7.47
CA ARG A 71 3.49 3.34 -7.93
C ARG A 71 3.33 4.81 -8.31
N SER A 72 2.16 5.22 -8.79
CA SER A 72 1.86 6.62 -9.08
C SER A 72 1.38 7.34 -7.80
N PRO A 73 2.11 8.34 -7.30
CA PRO A 73 1.71 9.09 -6.10
C PRO A 73 0.34 9.77 -6.24
N TYR A 74 -0.04 10.17 -7.46
CA TYR A 74 -1.31 10.85 -7.75
C TYR A 74 -2.53 9.93 -7.71
N ARG A 75 -2.33 8.60 -7.74
CA ARG A 75 -3.40 7.62 -7.59
C ARG A 75 -3.70 7.28 -6.13
N ARG A 76 -2.82 7.68 -5.22
CA ARG A 76 -2.96 7.38 -3.80
C ARG A 76 -4.03 8.30 -3.19
N PRO A 77 -4.94 7.75 -2.37
CA PRO A 77 -6.01 8.53 -1.75
C PRO A 77 -5.46 9.54 -0.75
N SER A 78 -6.24 10.58 -0.46
CA SER A 78 -5.96 11.47 0.68
C SER A 78 -6.24 10.75 2.02
N ALA A 79 -5.72 11.25 3.15
CA ALA A 79 -5.82 10.54 4.43
C ALA A 79 -7.25 10.63 4.93
N TYR A 80 -7.88 11.77 4.62
CA TYR A 80 -9.31 11.94 4.75
C TYR A 80 -10.10 10.94 3.90
N SER A 81 -9.70 10.71 2.64
CA SER A 81 -10.34 9.70 1.78
C SER A 81 -10.14 8.27 2.28
N VAL A 82 -9.00 7.95 2.90
CA VAL A 82 -8.74 6.66 3.56
C VAL A 82 -9.71 6.45 4.71
N LEU A 83 -9.96 7.48 5.54
CA LEU A 83 -10.91 7.41 6.66
C LEU A 83 -12.36 7.22 6.23
N LEU A 84 -12.71 7.62 5.00
CA LEU A 84 -14.05 7.49 4.43
C LEU A 84 -14.24 6.25 3.54
N HIS A 85 -13.24 5.36 3.48
CA HIS A 85 -13.35 4.13 2.69
C HIS A 85 -14.48 3.25 3.28
N PRO A 86 -15.41 2.73 2.44
CA PRO A 86 -16.64 2.06 2.90
C PRO A 86 -16.43 0.84 3.80
#